data_AF-A0A177AZ64-F1
#
_entry.id   AF-A0A177AZ64-F1
#
_cell.length_a   1.000
_cell.length_b   1.000
_cell.length_c   1.000
_cell.angle_alpha   90.00
_cell.angle_beta   90.00
_cell.angle_gamma   90.00
#
_symmetry.space_group_name_H-M   'P 1'
#
loop_
_entity.id
_entity.type
_entity.pdbx_description
1 polymer ?
#
loop_
_entity_poly.entity_id
_entity_poly.type
_entity_poly.pdbx_seq_one_letter_code
_entity_poly.pdbx_strand_id
1 'polypeptide(L)' 'MKCIDDISNAIDLIEPRCDSNRLMRVKLYAKRGACFLYFDMVKEACSDYKTAALLDPSNKGLIKDFVYLETLIKKNRK' A
#
# COMPACT_ATOMS: atom_id res chain seq x y z
N MET A 1 -7.14 12.27 8.83
CA MET A 1 -5.89 11.48 8.71
C MET A 1 -5.69 10.41 9.79
N LYS A 2 -6.36 10.46 10.94
CA LYS A 2 -6.21 9.48 12.04
C LYS A 2 -6.06 8.00 11.61
N CYS A 3 -6.82 7.52 10.62
CA CYS A 3 -6.70 6.15 10.11
C CYS A 3 -5.32 5.86 9.46
N ILE A 4 -4.75 6.80 8.70
CA ILE A 4 -3.40 6.67 8.11
C ILE A 4 -2.36 6.60 9.23
N ASP A 5 -2.50 7.44 10.26
CA ASP A 5 -1.59 7.50 11.40
C ASP A 5 -1.66 6.19 12.21
N ASP A 6 -2.87 5.70 12.50
CA ASP A 6 -3.09 4.44 13.21
C ASP A 6 -2.50 3.24 12.45
N ILE A 7 -2.68 3.18 11.12
CA ILE A 7 -2.09 2.11 10.32
C ILE A 7 -0.56 2.25 10.23
N SER A 8 -0.03 3.47 10.18
CA SER A 8 1.43 3.70 10.17
C SER A 8 2.06 3.24 11.48
N ASN A 9 1.47 3.60 12.62
CA ASN A 9 1.89 3.11 13.93
C ASN A 9 1.83 1.57 14.00
N ALA A 10 0.78 0.95 13.43
CA ALA A 10 0.67 -0.50 13.38
C ALA A 10 1.76 -1.16 12.51
N ILE A 11 2.23 -0.50 11.44
CA ILE A 11 3.36 -0.97 10.63
C ILE A 11 4.66 -0.91 11.43
N ASP A 12 4.87 0.15 12.21
CA ASP A 12 6.08 0.30 13.03
C ASP A 12 6.13 -0.73 14.16
N LEU A 13 4.98 -1.08 14.74
CA LEU A 13 4.86 -2.06 15.83
C LEU A 13 5.14 -3.51 15.42
N ILE A 14 5.14 -3.82 14.13
CA ILE A 14 5.37 -5.20 13.63
C ILE A 14 6.81 -5.42 13.14
N GLU A 15 7.73 -4.56 13.56
CA GLU A 15 9.16 -4.83 13.47
C GLU A 15 9.59 -5.86 14.54
N PRO A 16 10.55 -6.76 14.26
CA PRO A 16 11.27 -6.89 13.00
C PRO A 16 10.43 -7.56 11.90
N ARG A 17 10.59 -7.08 10.67
CA ARG A 17 10.04 -7.72 9.46
C ARG A 17 10.51 -9.17 9.34
N CYS A 18 9.57 -10.10 9.31
CA CYS A 18 9.85 -11.53 9.12
C CYS A 18 8.76 -12.19 8.27
N ASP A 19 8.90 -13.49 8.02
CA ASP A 19 7.92 -14.24 7.22
C ASP A 19 6.60 -14.46 7.95
N SER A 20 6.63 -14.65 9.28
CA SER A 20 5.42 -14.87 10.08
C SER A 20 4.49 -13.64 10.08
N ASN A 21 5.04 -12.43 9.99
CA ASN A 21 4.28 -11.19 9.90
C ASN A 21 4.08 -10.66 8.46
N ARG A 22 4.57 -11.38 7.44
CA ARG A 22 4.51 -10.95 6.03
C ARG A 22 3.08 -10.65 5.56
N LEU A 23 2.13 -11.55 5.83
CA LEU A 23 0.72 -11.35 5.43
C LEU A 23 0.05 -10.20 6.18
N MET A 24 0.45 -9.93 7.42
CA MET A 24 -0.04 -8.77 8.17
C MET A 24 0.47 -7.47 7.55
N ARG A 25 1.76 -7.41 7.18
CA ARG A 25 2.36 -6.29 6.44
C ARG A 25 1.63 -6.01 5.14
N VAL A 26 1.35 -7.05 4.34
CA VAL A 26 0.57 -6.93 3.09
C VAL A 26 -0.77 -6.22 3.35
N LYS A 27 -1.51 -6.68 4.37
CA LYS A 27 -2.81 -6.09 4.73
C LYS A 27 -2.70 -4.64 5.20
N LEU A 28 -1.69 -4.30 6.00
CA LEU A 28 -1.50 -2.94 6.51
C LEU A 28 -1.14 -1.96 5.38
N TYR A 29 -0.19 -2.32 4.51
CA TYR A 29 0.14 -1.49 3.35
C TYR A 29 -1.07 -1.32 2.42
N ALA A 30 -1.80 -2.39 2.10
CA ALA A 30 -3.00 -2.27 1.26
C ALA A 30 -4.07 -1.36 1.89
N LYS A 31 -4.30 -1.47 3.21
CA LYS A 31 -5.26 -0.62 3.93
C LYS A 31 -4.82 0.84 3.94
N ARG A 32 -3.55 1.12 4.23
CA ARG A 32 -3.03 2.48 4.24
C ARG A 32 -3.04 3.10 2.83
N GLY A 33 -2.71 2.30 1.81
CA GLY A 33 -2.85 2.69 0.41
C GLY A 33 -4.29 3.07 0.04
N ALA A 34 -5.29 2.29 0.47
CA ALA A 34 -6.70 2.62 0.27
C ALA A 34 -7.10 3.92 1.01
N CYS A 35 -6.58 4.15 2.23
CA CYS A 35 -6.79 5.42 2.92
C CYS A 35 -6.16 6.61 2.19
N PHE A 36 -4.95 6.46 1.65
CA PHE A 36 -4.33 7.50 0.83
C PHE A 36 -5.17 7.82 -0.42
N LEU A 37 -5.71 6.81 -1.11
CA LEU A 37 -6.62 7.04 -2.24
C LEU A 37 -7.88 7.81 -1.84
N TYR A 38 -8.46 7.49 -0.68
CA TYR A 38 -9.63 8.21 -0.18
C TYR A 38 -9.37 9.71 0.03
N PHE A 39 -8.12 10.10 0.29
CA PHE A 39 -7.70 11.48 0.43
C PHE A 39 -7.01 12.05 -0.83
N ASP A 40 -7.20 11.43 -2.01
CA ASP A 40 -6.57 11.82 -3.29
C ASP A 40 -5.02 11.84 -3.27
N MET A 41 -4.40 11.17 -2.30
CA MET A 41 -2.94 11.03 -2.18
C MET A 41 -2.45 9.86 -3.04
N VAL A 42 -2.58 10.01 -4.37
CA VAL A 42 -2.37 8.92 -5.34
C VAL A 42 -0.93 8.39 -5.34
N LYS A 43 0.08 9.24 -5.09
CA LYS A 43 1.50 8.82 -5.11
C LYS A 43 1.82 7.93 -3.92
N GLU A 44 1.35 8.32 -2.75
CA GLU A 44 1.50 7.61 -1.49
C GLU A 44 0.75 6.27 -1.54
N ALA A 45 -0.49 6.29 -2.05
CA ALA A 45 -1.24 5.08 -2.32
C ALA A 45 -0.49 4.11 -3.23
N CYS A 46 0.04 4.61 -4.36
CA CYS A 46 0.80 3.79 -5.31
C CYS A 46 2.03 3.13 -4.65
N SER A 47 2.74 3.86 -3.79
CA SER A 47 3.88 3.33 -3.03
C SER A 47 3.47 2.19 -2.09
N ASP A 48 2.34 2.34 -1.40
CA ASP A 48 1.82 1.31 -0.48
C ASP A 48 1.34 0.07 -1.23
N TYR A 49 0.57 0.23 -2.32
CA TYR A 49 0.16 -0.89 -3.17
C TYR A 49 1.35 -1.62 -3.81
N LYS A 50 2.40 -0.88 -4.23
CA LYS A 50 3.64 -1.47 -4.71
C LYS A 50 4.28 -2.37 -3.65
N THR A 51 4.39 -1.87 -2.42
CA THR A 51 4.97 -2.62 -1.31
C THR A 51 4.16 -3.87 -1.00
N ALA A 52 2.83 -3.75 -0.96
CA ALA A 52 1.93 -4.88 -0.73
C ALA A 52 2.06 -5.95 -1.84
N ALA A 53 2.12 -5.55 -3.11
CA ALA A 53 2.29 -6.44 -4.25
C ALA A 53 3.65 -7.16 -4.26
N LEU A 54 4.73 -6.48 -3.83
CA LEU A 54 6.05 -7.11 -3.69
C LEU A 54 6.09 -8.15 -2.57
N LEU A 55 5.33 -7.93 -1.48
CA LEU A 55 5.26 -8.85 -0.35
C LEU A 55 4.35 -10.07 -0.62
N ASP A 56 3.35 -9.92 -1.50
CA ASP A 56 2.49 -11.02 -1.96
C ASP A 56 2.30 -10.99 -3.48
N PRO A 57 3.27 -11.51 -4.25
CA PRO A 57 3.20 -11.56 -5.72
C PRO A 57 2.09 -12.47 -6.25
N SER A 58 1.52 -13.33 -5.41
CA SER A 58 0.40 -14.21 -5.81
C SER A 58 -0.93 -13.45 -5.88
N ASN A 59 -1.03 -12.31 -5.20
CA ASN A 59 -2.22 -11.49 -5.15
C ASN A 59 -2.31 -10.57 -6.38
N LYS A 60 -3.00 -11.08 -7.41
CA LYS A 60 -3.25 -10.35 -8.66
C LYS A 60 -4.06 -9.05 -8.45
N GLY A 61 -4.82 -8.93 -7.37
CA GLY A 61 -5.55 -7.70 -7.05
C GLY A 61 -4.59 -6.55 -6.74
N LEU A 62 -3.66 -6.77 -5.82
CA LEU A 62 -2.65 -5.76 -5.45
C LEU A 62 -1.79 -5.33 -6.64
N ILE A 63 -1.43 -6.27 -7.52
CA ILE A 63 -0.68 -5.97 -8.75
C ILE A 63 -1.51 -5.08 -9.69
N LYS A 64 -2.80 -5.41 -9.90
CA LYS A 64 -3.68 -4.59 -10.75
C LYS A 64 -3.85 -3.18 -10.19
N ASP A 65 -4.07 -3.06 -8.89
CA ASP A 65 -4.22 -1.76 -8.21
C ASP A 65 -2.93 -0.93 -8.36
N PHE A 66 -1.76 -1.52 -8.08
CA PHE A 66 -0.48 -0.84 -8.27
C PHE A 66 -0.29 -0.36 -9.73
N VAL A 67 -0.50 -1.23 -10.72
CA VAL A 67 -0.34 -0.88 -12.14
C VAL A 67 -1.30 0.24 -12.53
N TYR A 68 -2.56 0.16 -12.11
CA TYR A 68 -3.56 1.19 -12.37
C TYR A 68 -3.11 2.55 -11.82
N LEU A 69 -2.71 2.62 -10.54
CA LEU A 69 -2.24 3.87 -9.93
C LEU A 69 -0.98 4.40 -10.60
N GLU A 70 -0.06 3.53 -11.00
CA GLU A 70 1.13 3.93 -11.76
C GLU A 70 0.75 4.56 -13.10
N THR A 71 -0.24 4.01 -13.81
CA THR A 71 -0.74 4.60 -15.07
C THR A 71 -1.40 5.96 -14.86
N LEU A 72 -2.17 6.13 -13.77
CA LEU A 72 -2.79 7.41 -13.43
C LEU A 72 -1.73 8.49 -13.18
N ILE A 73 -0.70 8.18 -12.40
CA ILE A 73 0.42 9.11 -12.13
C ILE A 73 1.14 9.50 -13.42
N LYS A 74 1.37 8.55 -14.33
CA LYS A 74 2.01 8.82 -15.63
C LYS A 74 1.14 9.69 -16.54
N LYS A 75 -0.18 9.50 -16.54
CA LYS A 75 -1.13 10.31 -17.33
C LYS A 75 -1.19 11.75 -16.83
N ASN A 76 -1.19 11.97 -15.53
CA ASN A 76 -1.31 13.31 -14.91
C ASN A 76 -0.02 14.14 -14.98
N ARG A 77 1.07 13.59 -15.51
CA ARG A 77 2.35 14.31 -15.73
C ARG A 77 2.50 14.86 -17.16
N LYS A 78 1.56 14.57 -18.06
CA LYS A 78 1.48 15.12 -19.41
C LYS A 78 0.45 16.23 -19.46
#